data_AF-A0A2V9S7Y1-F1
#
_entry.id   AF-A0A2V9S7Y1-F1
#
_cell.length_a   1.000
_cell.length_b   1.000
_cell.length_c   1.000
_cell.angle_alpha   90.00
_cell.angle_beta   90.00
_cell.angle_gamma   90.00
#
_symmetry.space_group_name_H-M   'P 1'
#
loop_
_entity.id
_entity.type
_entity.pdbx_description
1 polymer ?
#
loop_
_entity_poly.entity_id
_entity_poly.type
_entity_poly.pdbx_seq_one_letter_code
_entity_poly.pdbx_strand_id
1 'polypeptide(L)'
;MVSVAHSFMKLFRGSSEEATQNPAAAKAVKRPSRRSSGLAELSKLLESSDPLCVLDLGSTSPANIRYFTEHGHKIYSDDLLIASTDPDLLIKDEQGNTVVDSKKFLAENLVFPNSQFDLVLCWNLPDYLDESLVKPVVGRFWSLLKPGGMLLAFFHTREAGPDAPCYRYHIVGTDTLEMQHIEPRRDRKGPAGAAGRFRLQRVFNNRHIENLFRDFSSIKFFLARDNVREVLVVR
;
A
#
# COMPACT_ATOMS: atom_id res chain seq x y z
N MET A 1 20.67 28.40 -22.30
CA MET A 1 20.52 27.51 -23.46
C MET A 1 21.80 26.70 -23.62
N VAL A 2 21.79 25.44 -23.15
CA VAL A 2 22.80 24.44 -23.50
C VAL A 2 22.06 23.11 -23.59
N SER A 3 21.99 22.59 -24.80
CA SER A 3 21.57 21.23 -25.14
C SER A 3 22.79 20.33 -25.04
N VAL A 4 22.69 19.19 -24.35
CA VAL A 4 23.61 18.06 -24.54
C VAL A 4 22.77 16.79 -24.55
N ALA A 5 22.83 16.12 -25.70
CA ALA A 5 22.23 14.83 -25.95
C ALA A 5 23.22 13.68 -25.65
N HIS A 6 22.65 12.48 -25.57
CA HIS A 6 23.26 11.14 -25.68
C HIS A 6 23.96 10.53 -24.45
N SER A 7 23.39 9.42 -23.97
CA SER A 7 24.06 8.13 -24.16
C SER A 7 23.04 6.97 -24.12
N PHE A 8 22.92 6.28 -25.25
CA PHE A 8 22.17 5.03 -25.45
C PHE A 8 23.10 3.83 -25.24
N MET A 9 22.54 2.76 -24.67
CA MET A 9 22.89 1.34 -24.84
C MET A 9 24.33 0.85 -24.63
N LYS A 10 24.48 -0.07 -23.66
CA LYS A 10 25.04 -1.45 -23.76
C LYS A 10 25.25 -1.94 -22.32
N LEU A 11 24.82 -3.14 -21.92
CA LEU A 11 25.47 -4.40 -22.28
C LEU A 11 24.45 -5.56 -22.22
N PHE A 12 24.16 -6.16 -23.37
CA PHE A 12 23.93 -7.60 -23.46
C PHE A 12 25.21 -8.22 -24.01
N ARG A 13 25.79 -9.17 -23.29
CA ARG A 13 26.81 -10.08 -23.80
C ARG A 13 26.49 -11.47 -23.26
N GLY A 14 25.96 -12.31 -24.14
CA GLY A 14 25.77 -13.73 -23.87
C GLY A 14 27.10 -14.48 -23.96
N SER A 15 27.24 -15.47 -23.10
CA SER A 15 28.13 -16.61 -23.29
C SER A 15 27.24 -17.85 -23.14
N SER A 16 27.14 -18.58 -24.24
CA SER A 16 26.48 -19.87 -24.37
C SER A 16 27.34 -20.96 -23.75
N GLU A 17 26.90 -21.54 -22.63
CA GLU A 17 27.34 -22.84 -22.14
C GLU A 17 26.14 -23.65 -21.64
N GLU A 18 26.28 -24.95 -21.89
CA GLU A 18 25.37 -26.08 -21.90
C GLU A 18 24.18 -26.15 -20.92
N ALA A 19 23.10 -26.71 -21.46
CA ALA A 19 21.90 -27.09 -20.75
C ALA A 19 22.17 -28.23 -19.75
N THR A 20 22.25 -27.89 -18.48
CA THR A 20 21.82 -28.79 -17.39
C THR A 20 20.48 -28.31 -16.87
N GLN A 21 19.41 -28.98 -17.31
CA GLN A 21 18.08 -28.88 -16.72
C GLN A 21 18.17 -29.26 -15.24
N ASN A 22 18.18 -28.27 -14.34
CA ASN A 22 17.93 -28.50 -12.93
C ASN A 22 16.42 -28.70 -12.73
N PRO A 23 15.94 -29.89 -12.32
CA PRO A 23 14.55 -30.09 -11.95
C PRO A 23 14.37 -29.64 -10.49
N ALA A 24 14.74 -28.40 -10.20
CA ALA A 24 14.30 -27.70 -9.01
C ALA A 24 13.34 -26.62 -9.50
N ALA A 25 12.20 -27.06 -10.03
CA ALA A 25 11.02 -26.20 -10.04
C ALA A 25 10.84 -25.77 -8.59
N ALA A 26 11.24 -24.54 -8.28
CA ALA A 26 10.98 -23.91 -7.01
C ALA A 26 9.51 -24.18 -6.72
N LYS A 27 9.22 -24.97 -5.69
CA LYS A 27 7.83 -25.20 -5.25
C LYS A 27 7.26 -23.81 -5.05
N ALA A 28 6.41 -23.35 -5.98
CA ALA A 28 5.80 -22.06 -5.89
C ALA A 28 5.07 -22.06 -4.55
N VAL A 29 5.55 -21.24 -3.61
CA VAL A 29 4.91 -21.08 -2.32
C VAL A 29 3.50 -20.62 -2.63
N LYS A 30 2.50 -21.50 -2.41
CA LYS A 30 1.10 -21.16 -2.66
C LYS A 30 0.75 -19.98 -1.76
N ARG A 31 0.59 -18.80 -2.36
CA ARG A 31 0.11 -17.62 -1.67
C ARG A 31 -1.38 -17.81 -1.36
N PRO A 32 -1.83 -17.53 -0.12
CA PRO A 32 -3.26 -17.46 0.16
C PRO A 32 -3.94 -16.46 -0.77
N SER A 33 -5.15 -16.76 -1.23
CA SER A 33 -5.94 -15.83 -2.03
C SER A 33 -7.20 -15.40 -1.27
N ARG A 34 -7.68 -14.19 -1.56
CA ARG A 34 -8.94 -13.65 -1.05
C ARG A 34 -9.75 -13.02 -2.18
N ARG A 35 -11.07 -13.00 -2.02
CA ARG A 35 -11.96 -12.20 -2.87
C ARG A 35 -12.09 -10.79 -2.29
N SER A 36 -12.11 -9.78 -3.15
CA SER A 36 -12.29 -8.38 -2.79
C SER A 36 -13.50 -7.79 -3.50
N SER A 37 -14.54 -7.53 -2.72
CA SER A 37 -15.77 -6.90 -3.21
C SER A 37 -15.55 -5.44 -3.59
N GLY A 38 -14.65 -4.73 -2.90
CA GLY A 38 -14.26 -3.37 -3.26
C GLY A 38 -13.51 -3.31 -4.58
N LEU A 39 -12.61 -4.28 -4.84
CA LEU A 39 -11.96 -4.41 -6.15
C LEU A 39 -12.98 -4.78 -7.24
N ALA A 40 -13.94 -5.66 -6.93
CA ALA A 40 -15.03 -6.01 -7.84
C ALA A 40 -15.86 -4.77 -8.23
N GLU A 41 -16.12 -3.84 -7.30
CA GLU A 41 -16.80 -2.58 -7.58
C GLU A 41 -15.97 -1.68 -8.52
N LEU A 42 -14.64 -1.69 -8.37
CA LEU A 42 -13.71 -0.92 -9.21
C LEU A 42 -13.45 -1.55 -10.58
N SER A 43 -13.83 -2.80 -10.82
CA SER A 43 -13.52 -3.54 -12.05
C SER A 43 -13.85 -2.76 -13.33
N LYS A 44 -15.05 -2.18 -13.42
CA LYS A 44 -15.48 -1.38 -14.59
C LYS A 44 -14.61 -0.14 -14.82
N LEU A 45 -14.14 0.50 -13.74
CA LEU A 45 -13.26 1.65 -13.82
C LEU A 45 -11.87 1.22 -14.33
N LEU A 46 -11.37 0.11 -13.80
CA LEU A 46 -10.06 -0.48 -14.17
C LEU A 46 -10.04 -1.10 -15.57
N GLU A 47 -11.19 -1.49 -16.10
CA GLU A 47 -11.33 -1.98 -17.48
C GLU A 47 -11.64 -0.86 -18.49
N SER A 48 -11.80 0.38 -18.02
CA SER A 48 -12.09 1.52 -18.90
C SER A 48 -10.91 1.85 -19.80
N SER A 49 -11.20 2.44 -20.97
CA SER A 49 -10.17 2.86 -21.93
C SER A 49 -9.37 4.07 -21.46
N ASP A 50 -9.88 4.82 -20.49
CA ASP A 50 -9.26 6.05 -20.02
C ASP A 50 -8.14 5.73 -19.03
N PRO A 51 -6.88 6.16 -19.29
CA PRO A 51 -5.77 5.89 -18.39
C PRO A 51 -5.98 6.52 -17.00
N LEU A 52 -5.99 5.68 -15.97
CA LEU A 52 -6.04 6.12 -14.58
C LEU A 52 -4.64 6.41 -14.04
N CYS A 53 -4.55 7.38 -13.12
CA CYS A 53 -3.40 7.61 -12.26
C CYS A 53 -3.67 7.01 -10.88
N VAL A 54 -2.95 5.94 -10.54
CA VAL A 54 -3.18 5.12 -9.35
C VAL A 54 -2.03 5.27 -8.34
N LEU A 55 -2.36 5.41 -7.06
CA LEU A 55 -1.41 5.36 -5.95
C LEU A 55 -1.61 4.06 -5.15
N ASP A 56 -0.61 3.21 -5.12
CA ASP A 56 -0.60 1.93 -4.41
C ASP A 56 0.16 2.07 -3.08
N LEU A 57 -0.58 2.11 -1.97
CA LEU A 57 -0.06 2.33 -0.62
C LEU A 57 -0.02 1.03 0.18
N GLY A 58 1.18 0.71 0.64
CA GLY A 58 1.52 -0.53 1.30
C GLY A 58 2.80 -1.09 0.71
N SER A 59 3.14 -2.32 1.07
CA SER A 59 4.41 -2.86 0.60
C SER A 59 4.41 -3.13 -0.90
N THR A 60 5.37 -2.54 -1.63
CA THR A 60 5.36 -2.50 -3.09
C THR A 60 5.18 -3.88 -3.73
N SER A 61 4.20 -3.98 -4.63
CA SER A 61 3.83 -5.20 -5.33
C SER A 61 4.23 -5.13 -6.82
N PRO A 62 5.25 -5.90 -7.27
CA PRO A 62 5.57 -5.98 -8.69
C PRO A 62 4.40 -6.49 -9.55
N ALA A 63 3.53 -7.32 -8.97
CA ALA A 63 2.32 -7.81 -9.62
C ALA A 63 1.31 -6.67 -9.86
N ASN A 64 1.12 -5.76 -8.90
CA ASN A 64 0.25 -4.60 -9.07
C ASN A 64 0.83 -3.66 -10.13
N ILE A 65 2.14 -3.39 -10.08
CA ILE A 65 2.81 -2.55 -11.07
C ILE A 65 2.56 -3.09 -12.49
N ARG A 66 2.78 -4.40 -12.67
CA ARG A 66 2.50 -5.08 -13.94
C ARG A 66 1.03 -4.97 -14.32
N TYR A 67 0.11 -5.31 -13.40
CA TYR A 67 -1.34 -5.25 -13.63
C TYR A 67 -1.75 -3.87 -14.16
N PHE A 68 -1.42 -2.79 -13.47
CA PHE A 68 -1.82 -1.45 -13.90
C PHE A 68 -1.16 -1.03 -15.22
N THR A 69 0.14 -1.33 -15.41
CA THR A 69 0.84 -0.92 -16.64
C THR A 69 0.40 -1.71 -17.88
N GLU A 70 0.07 -3.00 -17.75
CA GLU A 70 -0.47 -3.81 -18.84
C GLU A 70 -1.90 -3.37 -19.26
N HIS A 71 -2.65 -2.75 -18.35
CA HIS A 71 -3.96 -2.14 -18.63
C HIS A 71 -3.86 -0.66 -19.05
N GLY A 72 -2.66 -0.15 -19.31
CA GLY A 72 -2.45 1.23 -19.78
C GLY A 72 -2.61 2.32 -18.71
N HIS A 73 -2.69 1.94 -17.43
CA HIS A 73 -2.75 2.88 -16.32
C HIS A 73 -1.35 3.30 -15.84
N LYS A 74 -1.28 4.48 -15.22
CA LYS A 74 -0.10 4.96 -14.54
C LYS A 74 -0.19 4.59 -13.07
N ILE A 75 0.85 3.96 -12.53
CA ILE A 75 0.93 3.57 -11.12
C ILE A 75 2.12 4.23 -10.42
N TYR A 76 1.87 4.68 -9.20
CA TYR A 76 2.85 5.12 -8.22
C TYR A 76 2.74 4.20 -7.00
N SER A 77 3.84 4.01 -6.28
CA SER A 77 3.84 3.22 -5.04
C SER A 77 4.58 3.99 -3.96
N ASP A 78 4.06 3.94 -2.73
CA ASP A 78 4.70 4.48 -1.54
C ASP A 78 4.54 3.47 -0.38
N ASP A 79 5.67 2.95 0.14
CA ASP A 79 5.67 1.94 1.21
C ASP A 79 5.68 2.62 2.59
N LEU A 80 4.53 3.22 2.91
CA LEU A 80 4.32 3.94 4.16
C LEU A 80 4.45 3.05 5.40
N LEU A 81 4.24 1.74 5.23
CA LEU A 81 4.38 0.78 6.31
C LEU A 81 5.85 0.68 6.74
N ILE A 82 6.78 0.51 5.80
CA ILE A 82 8.22 0.54 6.11
C ILE A 82 8.65 1.93 6.57
N ALA A 83 8.22 2.99 5.89
CA ALA A 83 8.61 4.36 6.21
C ALA A 83 8.21 4.74 7.65
N SER A 84 7.06 4.27 8.14
CA SER A 84 6.59 4.56 9.51
C SER A 84 7.47 3.98 10.62
N THR A 85 8.42 3.11 10.28
CA THR A 85 9.36 2.48 11.23
C THR A 85 10.71 3.17 11.33
N ASP A 86 10.89 4.30 10.64
CA ASP A 86 12.13 5.06 10.68
C ASP A 86 12.37 5.63 12.10
N PRO A 87 13.48 5.24 12.78
CA PRO A 87 13.82 5.79 14.10
C PRO A 87 13.95 7.32 14.12
N ASP A 88 14.30 7.94 12.99
CA ASP A 88 14.48 9.40 12.89
C ASP A 88 13.14 10.16 12.91
N LEU A 89 12.01 9.45 12.97
CA LEU A 89 10.69 10.05 13.22
C LEU A 89 10.42 10.26 14.72
N LEU A 90 11.22 9.67 15.62
CA LEU A 90 10.99 9.78 17.05
C LEU A 90 11.60 11.07 17.61
N ILE A 91 10.74 11.96 18.12
CA ILE A 91 11.13 13.24 18.72
C ILE A 91 10.67 13.33 20.17
N LYS A 92 11.15 14.35 20.90
CA LYS A 92 10.67 14.69 22.25
C LYS A 92 9.63 15.81 22.16
N ASP A 93 8.47 15.61 22.78
CA ASP A 93 7.48 16.68 22.95
C ASP A 93 7.89 17.67 24.06
N GLU A 94 7.08 18.71 24.27
CA GLU A 94 7.31 19.74 25.30
C GLU A 94 7.38 19.18 26.73
N GLN A 95 6.83 17.98 26.96
CA GLN A 95 6.84 17.28 28.24
C GLN A 95 7.97 16.25 28.35
N GLY A 96 8.80 16.10 27.31
CA GLY A 96 9.90 15.13 27.24
C GLY A 96 9.49 13.70 26.88
N ASN A 97 8.23 13.46 26.50
CA ASN A 97 7.76 12.16 26.03
C ASN A 97 8.27 11.90 24.61
N THR A 98 8.57 10.64 24.30
CA THR A 98 8.90 10.26 22.92
C THR A 98 7.61 10.14 22.10
N VAL A 99 7.52 10.88 21.00
CA VAL A 99 6.37 10.89 20.09
C VAL A 99 6.84 10.77 18.63
N VAL A 100 5.93 10.40 17.73
CA VAL A 100 6.21 10.32 16.29
C VAL A 100 6.00 11.70 15.63
N ASP A 101 6.98 12.16 14.87
CA ASP A 101 6.93 13.39 14.08
C ASP A 101 6.10 13.18 12.80
N SER A 102 4.78 13.32 12.94
CA SER A 102 3.84 13.23 11.81
C SER A 102 4.08 14.27 10.72
N LYS A 103 4.67 15.44 11.04
CA LYS A 103 4.94 16.48 10.05
C LYS A 103 6.12 16.08 9.17
N LYS A 104 7.21 15.61 9.79
CA LYS A 104 8.35 15.04 9.06
C LYS A 104 7.91 13.86 8.19
N PHE A 105 7.10 12.94 8.76
CA PHE A 105 6.59 11.79 8.01
C PHE A 105 5.88 12.21 6.72
N LEU A 106 4.99 13.20 6.76
CA LEU A 106 4.28 13.70 5.57
C LEU A 106 5.12 14.60 4.66
N ALA A 107 6.21 15.18 5.17
CA ALA A 107 7.13 15.96 4.34
C ALA A 107 8.06 15.07 3.51
N GLU A 108 8.33 13.85 3.99
CA GLU A 108 9.19 12.86 3.34
C GLU A 108 8.42 11.83 2.52
N ASN A 109 7.15 11.59 2.85
CA ASN A 109 6.27 10.62 2.19
C ASN A 109 5.01 11.31 1.65
N LEU A 110 4.32 10.71 0.68
CA LEU A 110 3.13 11.32 0.05
C LEU A 110 3.37 12.73 -0.56
N VAL A 111 4.60 12.96 -1.04
CA VAL A 111 5.04 14.22 -1.68
C VAL A 111 4.62 14.24 -3.16
N PHE A 112 3.31 14.25 -3.37
CA PHE A 112 2.69 14.33 -4.69
C PHE A 112 1.86 15.63 -4.83
N PRO A 113 1.74 16.19 -6.05
CA PRO A 113 0.76 17.21 -6.36
C PRO A 113 -0.66 16.88 -5.86
N ASN A 114 -1.39 17.91 -5.44
CA ASN A 114 -2.80 17.78 -5.11
C ASN A 114 -3.60 17.40 -6.37
N SER A 115 -4.70 16.66 -6.19
CA SER A 115 -5.59 16.24 -7.28
C SER A 115 -4.85 15.51 -8.43
N GLN A 116 -3.90 14.65 -8.10
CA GLN A 116 -3.14 13.87 -9.08
C GLN A 116 -3.79 12.53 -9.41
N PHE A 117 -4.38 11.86 -8.41
CA PHE A 117 -4.76 10.46 -8.51
C PHE A 117 -6.26 10.27 -8.75
N ASP A 118 -6.59 9.33 -9.62
CA ASP A 118 -7.96 8.87 -9.85
C ASP A 118 -8.35 7.79 -8.83
N LEU A 119 -7.36 6.99 -8.41
CA LEU A 119 -7.54 5.89 -7.47
C LEU A 119 -6.38 5.84 -6.46
N VAL A 120 -6.70 5.68 -5.18
CA VAL A 120 -5.75 5.29 -4.15
C VAL A 120 -6.12 3.91 -3.64
N LEU A 121 -5.15 3.01 -3.54
CA LEU A 121 -5.29 1.71 -2.91
C LEU A 121 -4.52 1.74 -1.59
N CYS A 122 -5.19 1.44 -0.49
CA CYS A 122 -4.63 1.51 0.86
C CYS A 122 -4.83 0.18 1.56
N TRP A 123 -3.82 -0.68 1.48
CA TRP A 123 -3.91 -2.02 2.02
C TRP A 123 -3.60 -2.00 3.51
N ASN A 124 -4.65 -2.13 4.35
CA ASN A 124 -4.63 -2.31 5.81
C ASN A 124 -3.70 -1.39 6.63
N LEU A 125 -3.14 -0.38 5.99
CA LEU A 125 -2.14 0.52 6.51
C LEU A 125 -2.60 1.24 7.79
N PRO A 126 -3.84 1.79 7.89
CA PRO A 126 -4.25 2.51 9.08
C PRO A 126 -4.19 1.67 10.37
N ASP A 127 -4.38 0.36 10.29
CA ASP A 127 -4.34 -0.52 11.46
C ASP A 127 -2.91 -0.76 12.00
N TYR A 128 -1.88 -0.51 11.18
CA TYR A 128 -0.48 -0.73 11.52
C TYR A 128 0.29 0.56 11.80
N LEU A 129 -0.26 1.72 11.44
CA LEU A 129 0.36 3.01 11.73
C LEU A 129 0.20 3.39 13.20
N ASP A 130 1.20 4.12 13.72
CA ASP A 130 1.04 4.86 14.98
C ASP A 130 -0.19 5.78 14.91
N GLU A 131 -0.93 5.91 16.00
CA GLU A 131 -2.17 6.69 16.05
C GLU A 131 -1.99 8.13 15.57
N SER A 132 -0.84 8.74 15.88
CA SER A 132 -0.53 10.12 15.48
C SER A 132 -0.39 10.29 13.96
N LEU A 133 -0.12 9.22 13.21
CA LEU A 133 0.04 9.24 11.75
C LEU A 133 -1.29 9.04 11.00
N VAL A 134 -2.24 8.32 11.59
CA VAL A 134 -3.46 7.87 10.89
C VAL A 134 -4.24 9.05 10.28
N LYS A 135 -4.62 10.02 11.11
CA LYS A 135 -5.46 11.15 10.65
C LYS A 135 -4.71 12.07 9.67
N PRO A 136 -3.44 12.46 9.90
CA PRO A 136 -2.67 13.22 8.91
C PRO A 136 -2.54 12.51 7.56
N VAL A 137 -2.27 11.20 7.56
CA VAL A 137 -2.14 10.38 6.34
C VAL A 137 -3.47 10.30 5.58
N VAL A 138 -4.58 10.02 6.26
CA VAL A 138 -5.89 9.98 5.58
C VAL A 138 -6.31 11.36 5.08
N GLY A 139 -6.07 12.42 5.86
CA GLY A 139 -6.31 13.79 5.40
C GLY A 139 -5.50 14.11 4.14
N ARG A 140 -4.27 13.59 4.05
CA ARG A 140 -3.44 13.73 2.84
C ARG A 140 -4.06 13.02 1.64
N PHE A 141 -4.63 11.81 1.80
CA PHE A 141 -5.29 11.09 0.68
C PHE A 141 -6.39 11.92 0.01
N TRP A 142 -7.21 12.61 0.80
CA TRP A 142 -8.25 13.48 0.27
C TRP A 142 -7.67 14.57 -0.65
N SER A 143 -6.54 15.18 -0.27
CA SER A 143 -5.90 16.22 -1.10
C SER A 143 -5.26 15.66 -2.38
N LEU A 144 -4.84 14.39 -2.36
CA LEU A 144 -4.13 13.74 -3.45
C LEU A 144 -5.08 13.22 -4.55
N LEU A 145 -6.28 12.79 -4.16
CA LEU A 145 -7.32 12.34 -5.09
C LEU A 145 -7.86 13.51 -5.90
N LYS A 146 -8.20 13.31 -7.18
CA LYS A 146 -9.02 14.26 -7.96
C LYS A 146 -10.45 14.32 -7.40
N PRO A 147 -11.22 15.40 -7.63
CA PRO A 147 -12.66 15.39 -7.36
C PRO A 147 -13.32 14.19 -8.06
N GLY A 148 -14.14 13.40 -7.34
CA GLY A 148 -14.71 12.15 -7.84
C GLY A 148 -13.75 10.95 -7.85
N GLY A 149 -12.48 11.14 -7.48
CA GLY A 149 -11.51 10.05 -7.32
C GLY A 149 -11.87 9.13 -6.16
N MET A 150 -11.42 7.88 -6.23
CA MET A 150 -11.81 6.83 -5.30
C MET A 150 -10.64 6.36 -4.43
N LEU A 151 -10.93 5.95 -3.20
CA LEU A 151 -9.99 5.27 -2.32
C LEU A 151 -10.59 3.93 -1.88
N LEU A 152 -9.87 2.84 -2.16
CA LEU A 152 -10.17 1.54 -1.58
C LEU A 152 -9.19 1.29 -0.42
N ALA A 153 -9.72 1.21 0.80
CA ALA A 153 -8.95 0.96 2.01
C ALA A 153 -9.40 -0.33 2.69
N PHE A 154 -8.44 -1.13 3.18
CA PHE A 154 -8.74 -2.30 4.02
C PHE A 154 -8.54 -1.98 5.50
N PHE A 155 -9.33 -2.63 6.34
CA PHE A 155 -9.25 -2.56 7.79
C PHE A 155 -9.45 -3.96 8.37
N HIS A 156 -8.68 -4.35 9.38
CA HIS A 156 -8.94 -5.55 10.15
C HIS A 156 -10.24 -5.41 10.95
N THR A 157 -10.92 -6.51 11.18
CA THR A 157 -12.02 -6.60 12.14
C THR A 157 -11.49 -7.00 13.52
N ARG A 158 -12.35 -6.92 14.55
CA ARG A 158 -11.93 -7.21 15.93
C ARG A 158 -11.48 -8.67 16.08
N GLU A 159 -12.05 -9.56 15.27
CA GLU A 159 -11.75 -10.99 15.25
C GLU A 159 -10.34 -11.32 14.72
N ALA A 160 -9.67 -10.38 14.04
CA ALA A 160 -8.31 -10.60 13.52
C ALA A 160 -7.28 -10.83 14.65
N GLY A 161 -7.46 -10.17 15.79
CA GLY A 161 -6.57 -10.26 16.95
C GLY A 161 -5.20 -9.58 16.77
N PRO A 162 -4.40 -9.45 17.83
CA PRO A 162 -3.13 -8.72 17.81
C PRO A 162 -2.03 -9.39 16.97
N ASP A 163 -2.16 -10.70 16.70
CA ASP A 163 -1.23 -11.49 15.90
C ASP A 163 -1.65 -11.56 14.42
N ALA A 164 -2.61 -10.74 13.99
CA ALA A 164 -3.07 -10.69 12.61
C ALA A 164 -1.89 -10.44 11.65
N PRO A 165 -1.65 -11.34 10.67
CA PRO A 165 -0.55 -11.19 9.73
C PRO A 165 -0.71 -9.93 8.89
N CYS A 166 0.40 -9.22 8.69
CA CYS A 166 0.48 -8.12 7.74
C CYS A 166 0.82 -8.69 6.36
N TYR A 167 0.05 -8.27 5.35
CA TYR A 167 0.15 -8.80 4.00
C TYR A 167 0.49 -7.71 3.00
N ARG A 168 1.28 -8.10 2.00
CA ARG A 168 1.31 -7.46 0.70
C ARG A 168 0.22 -8.08 -0.16
N TYR A 169 -0.58 -7.24 -0.81
CA TYR A 169 -1.66 -7.68 -1.68
C TYR A 169 -1.25 -7.57 -3.15
N HIS A 170 -1.58 -8.60 -3.92
CA HIS A 170 -1.31 -8.71 -5.34
C HIS A 170 -2.62 -8.84 -6.11
N ILE A 171 -2.92 -7.91 -7.00
CA ILE A 171 -4.08 -8.02 -7.89
C ILE A 171 -3.77 -9.09 -8.94
N VAL A 172 -4.60 -10.14 -8.99
CA VAL A 172 -4.47 -11.25 -9.93
C VAL A 172 -5.74 -11.51 -10.74
N GLY A 173 -6.78 -10.70 -10.53
CA GLY A 173 -8.05 -10.75 -11.26
C GLY A 173 -8.93 -9.57 -10.90
N THR A 174 -10.13 -9.52 -11.48
CA THR A 174 -11.08 -8.41 -11.32
C THR A 174 -11.61 -8.24 -9.89
N ASP A 175 -11.54 -9.29 -9.08
CA ASP A 175 -12.00 -9.28 -7.69
C ASP A 175 -11.18 -10.22 -6.80
N THR A 176 -9.99 -10.62 -7.25
CA THR A 176 -9.18 -11.64 -6.59
C THR A 176 -7.80 -11.08 -6.29
N LEU A 177 -7.40 -11.23 -5.03
CA LEU A 177 -6.08 -10.83 -4.53
C LEU A 177 -5.31 -12.06 -4.05
N GLU A 178 -4.04 -12.15 -4.40
CA GLU A 178 -3.08 -12.99 -3.68
C GLU A 178 -2.46 -12.21 -2.52
N MET A 179 -2.23 -12.90 -1.40
CA MET A 179 -1.66 -12.34 -0.19
C MET A 179 -0.27 -12.93 0.05
N GLN A 180 0.72 -12.07 0.19
CA GLN A 180 2.08 -12.45 0.58
C GLN A 180 2.35 -11.92 1.99
N HIS A 181 2.70 -12.81 2.93
CA HIS A 181 3.13 -12.41 4.26
C HIS A 181 4.32 -11.45 4.16
N ILE A 182 4.24 -10.32 4.86
CA ILE A 182 5.38 -9.41 4.99
C ILE A 182 6.26 -9.95 6.12
N GLU A 183 7.36 -10.62 5.74
CA GLU A 183 8.36 -11.01 6.73
C GLU A 183 9.19 -9.80 7.16
N PRO A 184 9.50 -9.66 8.45
CA PRO A 184 10.46 -8.68 8.91
C PRO A 184 11.82 -9.00 8.29
N ARG A 185 12.51 -7.99 7.74
CA ARG A 185 13.88 -8.17 7.24
C ARG A 185 14.77 -8.66 8.39
N ARG A 186 15.25 -9.89 8.29
CA ARG A 186 16.16 -10.52 9.28
C ARG A 186 17.53 -9.84 9.36
N ASP A 187 17.87 -9.04 8.34
CA ASP A 187 19.25 -8.61 8.10
C ASP A 187 19.60 -7.25 8.72
N ARG A 188 18.63 -6.54 9.32
CA ARG A 188 18.89 -5.27 10.01
C ARG A 188 19.34 -5.54 11.45
N LYS A 189 20.65 -5.73 11.66
CA LYS A 189 21.24 -5.68 13.02
C LYS A 189 21.14 -4.25 13.57
N GLY A 190 20.21 -4.02 14.49
CA GLY A 190 19.99 -2.75 15.20
C GLY A 190 18.70 -2.79 16.02
N PRO A 191 18.36 -1.78 16.84
CA PRO A 191 17.09 -1.72 17.56
C PRO A 191 15.87 -1.75 16.60
N ALA A 192 16.03 -1.29 15.36
CA ALA A 192 15.05 -1.46 14.28
C ALA A 192 14.91 -2.90 13.76
N GLY A 193 15.88 -3.79 14.02
CA GLY A 193 15.80 -5.24 13.79
C GLY A 193 14.96 -5.99 14.83
N ALA A 194 14.73 -5.37 15.99
CA ALA A 194 13.79 -5.88 17.00
C ALA A 194 12.33 -5.50 16.69
N ALA A 195 12.07 -4.63 15.69
CA ALA A 195 10.75 -4.36 15.12
C ALA A 195 10.25 -5.53 14.24
N GLY A 196 10.52 -6.76 14.67
CA GLY A 196 10.42 -8.01 13.95
C GLY A 196 9.00 -8.51 13.68
N ARG A 197 8.02 -7.62 13.49
CA ARG A 197 6.67 -7.84 12.93
C ARG A 197 5.96 -6.49 12.88
N PHE A 198 5.33 -6.16 11.75
CA PHE A 198 4.31 -5.11 11.74
C PHE A 198 3.14 -5.59 12.60
N ARG A 199 3.05 -5.06 13.82
CA ARG A 199 2.01 -5.41 14.79
C ARG A 199 0.81 -4.51 14.59
N LEU A 200 -0.37 -5.12 14.71
CA LEU A 200 -1.62 -4.40 14.71
C LEU A 200 -1.63 -3.39 15.87
N GLN A 201 -1.65 -2.09 15.54
CA GLN A 201 -1.69 -1.02 16.53
C GLN A 201 -3.11 -0.82 17.06
N ARG A 202 -4.10 -1.03 16.18
CA ARG A 202 -5.52 -0.89 16.51
C ARG A 202 -6.42 -1.54 15.47
N VAL A 203 -7.71 -1.60 15.81
CA VAL A 203 -8.80 -2.00 14.93
C VAL A 203 -9.85 -0.90 14.92
N PHE A 204 -10.26 -0.44 13.74
CA PHE A 204 -11.28 0.59 13.59
C PHE A 204 -12.69 -0.02 13.49
N ASN A 205 -13.60 0.44 14.36
CA ASN A 205 -15.03 0.17 14.18
C ASN A 205 -15.62 1.09 13.09
N ASN A 206 -16.85 0.82 12.64
CA ASN A 206 -17.48 1.59 11.56
C ASN A 206 -17.54 3.09 11.88
N ARG A 207 -17.89 3.47 13.11
CA ARG A 207 -17.96 4.88 13.52
C ARG A 207 -16.60 5.57 13.44
N HIS A 208 -15.52 4.89 13.83
CA HIS A 208 -14.17 5.43 13.70
C HIS A 208 -13.79 5.62 12.23
N ILE A 209 -14.14 4.66 11.36
CA ILE A 209 -13.88 4.74 9.92
C ILE A 209 -14.70 5.87 9.27
N GLU A 210 -15.99 5.97 9.57
CA GLU A 210 -16.86 7.06 9.10
C GLU A 210 -16.31 8.43 9.50
N ASN A 211 -15.84 8.57 10.75
CA ASN A 211 -15.21 9.80 11.22
C ASN A 211 -13.88 10.09 10.51
N LEU A 212 -13.10 9.05 10.20
CA LEU A 212 -11.81 9.15 9.52
C LEU A 212 -11.98 9.64 8.07
N PHE A 213 -13.08 9.24 7.41
CA PHE A 213 -13.41 9.64 6.04
C PHE A 213 -14.56 10.66 5.95
N ARG A 214 -14.84 11.41 7.02
CA ARG A 214 -15.99 12.32 7.08
C ARG A 214 -16.04 13.41 6.00
N ASP A 215 -14.88 13.77 5.44
CA ASP A 215 -14.74 14.82 4.42
C ASP A 215 -14.88 14.26 2.98
N PHE A 216 -15.08 12.94 2.83
CA PHE A 216 -15.39 12.26 1.57
C PHE A 216 -16.90 12.29 1.31
N SER A 217 -17.29 12.35 0.03
CA SER A 217 -18.69 12.46 -0.38
C SER A 217 -19.51 11.19 -0.17
N SER A 218 -18.88 10.01 -0.20
CA SER A 218 -19.56 8.75 0.09
C SER A 218 -18.62 7.69 0.66
N ILE A 219 -19.21 6.72 1.37
CA ILE A 219 -18.54 5.58 1.96
C ILE A 219 -19.38 4.32 1.78
N LYS A 220 -18.75 3.24 1.30
CA LYS A 220 -19.35 1.91 1.13
C LYS A 220 -18.50 0.87 1.83
N PHE A 221 -19.15 0.04 2.65
CA PHE A 221 -18.49 -1.02 3.42
C PHE A 221 -18.74 -2.38 2.79
N PHE A 222 -17.70 -3.21 2.77
CA PHE A 222 -17.79 -4.62 2.42
C PHE A 222 -17.14 -5.45 3.52
N LEU A 223 -17.85 -6.46 4.04
CA LEU A 223 -17.29 -7.38 5.02
C LEU A 223 -16.86 -8.65 4.31
N ALA A 224 -15.58 -8.98 4.39
CA ALA A 224 -15.04 -10.21 3.83
C ALA A 224 -15.01 -11.33 4.90
N ARG A 225 -14.76 -12.57 4.46
CA ARG A 225 -14.76 -13.76 5.31
C ARG A 225 -13.46 -13.96 6.10
N ASP A 226 -12.45 -13.14 5.83
CA ASP A 226 -11.09 -13.26 6.34
C ASP A 226 -10.74 -12.22 7.41
N ASN A 227 -11.73 -11.79 8.19
CA ASN A 227 -11.59 -10.76 9.23
C ASN A 227 -11.04 -9.42 8.70
N VAL A 228 -11.28 -9.14 7.42
CA VAL A 228 -10.98 -7.86 6.77
C VAL A 228 -12.28 -7.21 6.35
N ARG A 229 -12.38 -5.91 6.60
CA ARG A 229 -13.40 -5.01 6.07
C ARG A 229 -12.76 -4.16 4.99
N GLU A 230 -13.45 -4.02 3.86
CA GLU A 230 -13.06 -3.13 2.78
C GLU A 230 -13.96 -1.91 2.81
N VAL A 231 -13.37 -0.76 2.53
CA VAL A 231 -14.02 0.54 2.57
C VAL A 231 -13.70 1.23 1.27
N LEU A 232 -14.71 1.46 0.45
CA LEU A 232 -14.59 2.26 -0.75
C LEU A 232 -15.17 3.65 -0.45
N VAL A 233 -14.38 4.69 -0.65
CA VAL A 233 -14.82 6.08 -0.49
C VAL A 233 -14.59 6.87 -1.77
N VAL A 234 -15.38 7.93 -1.97
CA VAL A 234 -15.28 8.84 -3.11
C VAL A 234 -14.99 10.25 -2.60
N ARG A 235 -14.02 10.94 -3.20
CA ARG A 235 -13.73 12.35 -2.88
C ARG A 235 -14.88 13.23 -3.37
#